data_AF-A0A0L0WAP5-F1
#
_entry.id   AF-A0A0L0WAP5-F1
#
_cell.length_a   1.000
_cell.length_b   1.000
_cell.length_c   1.000
_cell.angle_alpha   90.00
_cell.angle_beta   90.00
_cell.angle_gamma   90.00
#
_symmetry.space_group_name_H-M   'P 1'
#
loop_
_entity.id
_entity.type
_entity.pdbx_description
1 polymer ?
#
loop_
_entity_poly.entity_id
_entity_poly.type
_entity_poly.pdbx_seq_one_letter_code
_entity_poly.pdbx_strand_id
1 'polypeptide(L)'
;MKINDFLVEAGADFASDYIKNLKDKDPERLEEINKLICNFTDVAINLLKESSEFRKKFAEIHAEFLKHPECKQVIDETLNSVSKYRPDLIKK
;
A
#
# COMPACT_ATOMS: atom_id res chain seq x y z
N MET A 1 -10.39 -22.95 -4.55
CA MET A 1 -10.32 -21.65 -5.25
C MET A 1 -8.85 -21.28 -5.35
N LYS A 2 -8.31 -21.04 -6.54
CA LYS A 2 -6.87 -20.80 -6.73
C LYS A 2 -6.56 -19.35 -6.37
N ILE A 3 -5.49 -19.12 -5.62
CA ILE A 3 -5.04 -17.80 -5.10
C ILE A 3 -4.96 -16.73 -6.20
N ASN A 4 -4.73 -17.16 -7.45
CA ASN A 4 -4.65 -16.28 -8.62
C ASN A 4 -5.95 -15.54 -8.94
N ASP A 5 -7.12 -16.11 -8.66
CA ASP A 5 -8.40 -15.48 -9.01
C ASP A 5 -8.78 -14.38 -7.99
N PHE A 6 -8.33 -14.55 -6.74
CA PHE A 6 -8.60 -13.61 -5.64
C PHE A 6 -7.79 -12.32 -5.75
N LEU A 7 -6.54 -12.40 -6.22
CA LEU A 7 -5.63 -11.24 -6.36
C LEU A 7 -6.02 -10.30 -7.52
N VAL A 8 -6.79 -10.78 -8.50
CA VAL A 8 -7.17 -10.02 -9.69
C VAL A 8 -8.48 -9.25 -9.51
N GLU A 9 -9.40 -9.73 -8.65
CA GLU A 9 -10.72 -9.13 -8.48
C GLU A 9 -10.93 -8.36 -7.16
N ALA A 10 -10.06 -8.53 -6.16
CA ALA A 10 -10.19 -7.84 -4.87
C ALA A 10 -9.67 -6.40 -4.95
N GLY A 11 -10.54 -5.48 -5.39
CA GLY A 11 -10.34 -4.05 -5.18
C GLY A 11 -9.98 -3.75 -3.73
N ALA A 12 -9.06 -2.80 -3.50
CA ALA A 12 -8.50 -2.49 -2.19
C ALA A 12 -9.55 -2.27 -1.08
N ASP A 13 -10.74 -1.79 -1.45
CA ASP A 13 -11.87 -1.60 -0.56
C ASP A 13 -12.48 -2.94 -0.06
N PHE A 14 -12.58 -3.95 -0.93
CA PHE A 14 -13.04 -5.29 -0.55
C PHE A 14 -12.05 -6.00 0.37
N ALA A 15 -10.75 -5.80 0.14
CA ALA A 15 -9.70 -6.37 0.98
C ALA A 15 -9.73 -5.79 2.41
N SER A 16 -9.95 -4.48 2.54
CA SER A 16 -10.01 -3.80 3.83
C SER A 16 -11.23 -4.24 4.65
N ASP A 17 -12.41 -4.30 4.03
CA ASP A 17 -13.64 -4.78 4.68
C ASP A 17 -13.56 -6.28 5.02
N TYR A 18 -12.94 -7.09 4.15
CA TYR A 18 -12.74 -8.51 4.39
C TYR A 18 -11.78 -8.77 5.58
N ILE A 19 -10.67 -8.04 5.67
CA ILE A 19 -9.71 -8.13 6.78
C ILE A 19 -10.37 -7.72 8.11
N LYS A 20 -11.16 -6.64 8.11
CA LYS A 20 -11.89 -6.20 9.31
C LYS A 20 -12.88 -7.25 9.81
N ASN A 21 -13.58 -7.91 8.89
CA ASN A 21 -14.54 -8.97 9.21
C ASN A 21 -13.87 -10.30 9.63
N LEU A 22 -12.63 -10.56 9.19
CA LEU A 22 -11.88 -11.77 9.54
C LEU A 22 -11.33 -11.73 10.96
N LYS A 23 -10.95 -10.55 11.46
CA LYS A 23 -10.34 -10.40 12.80
C LYS A 23 -11.16 -11.03 13.92
N ASP A 24 -12.49 -10.95 13.82
CA ASP A 24 -13.40 -11.47 14.84
C ASP A 24 -13.93 -12.88 14.53
N LYS A 25 -13.79 -13.34 13.28
CA LYS A 25 -14.37 -14.61 12.80
C LYS A 25 -13.36 -15.74 12.65
N ASP A 26 -12.12 -15.41 12.27
CA ASP A 26 -11.06 -16.36 11.94
C ASP A 26 -9.67 -15.70 12.05
N PRO A 27 -9.14 -15.58 13.29
CA PRO A 27 -7.87 -14.90 13.55
C PRO A 27 -6.66 -15.64 12.97
N GLU A 28 -6.71 -16.97 12.83
CA GLU A 28 -5.62 -17.76 12.23
C GLU A 28 -5.50 -17.44 10.73
N ARG A 29 -6.63 -17.39 10.02
CA ARG A 29 -6.64 -17.00 8.61
C ARG A 29 -6.21 -15.54 8.40
N LEU A 30 -6.53 -14.66 9.34
CA LEU A 30 -6.01 -13.28 9.32
C LEU A 30 -4.48 -13.26 9.46
N GLU A 31 -3.90 -14.09 10.33
CA GLU A 31 -2.45 -14.21 10.47
C GLU A 31 -1.78 -14.71 9.19
N GLU A 32 -2.36 -15.70 8.52
CA GLU A 32 -1.87 -16.22 7.23
C GLU A 32 -1.90 -15.15 6.13
N ILE A 33 -3.00 -14.38 6.03
CA ILE A 33 -3.12 -13.28 5.07
C ILE A 33 -2.08 -12.19 5.37
N ASN A 34 -1.87 -11.85 6.64
CA ASN A 34 -0.86 -10.87 7.04
C ASN A 34 0.55 -11.34 6.64
N LYS A 35 0.90 -12.60 6.90
CA LYS A 35 2.19 -13.18 6.48
C LYS A 35 2.37 -13.11 4.97
N LEU A 36 1.32 -13.43 4.20
CA LEU A 36 1.34 -13.37 2.75
C LEU A 36 1.58 -11.94 2.24
N ILE A 37 0.88 -10.95 2.79
CA ILE A 37 1.04 -9.53 2.43
C ILE A 37 2.46 -9.04 2.78
N CYS A 38 2.98 -9.39 3.95
CA CYS A 38 4.36 -9.06 4.34
C CYS A 38 5.36 -9.64 3.34
N ASN A 39 5.22 -10.91 2.96
CA ASN A 39 6.11 -11.56 1.98
C ASN A 39 6.05 -10.87 0.60
N PHE A 40 4.85 -10.52 0.11
CA PHE A 40 4.72 -9.76 -1.14
C PHE A 40 5.34 -8.37 -1.05
N THR A 41 5.23 -7.73 0.11
CA THR A 41 5.84 -6.43 0.38
C THR A 41 7.36 -6.52 0.33
N ASP A 42 7.96 -7.56 0.91
CA ASP A 42 9.40 -7.80 0.84
C ASP A 42 9.88 -8.02 -0.60
N VAL A 43 9.11 -8.75 -1.41
CA VAL A 43 9.39 -8.90 -2.85
C VAL A 43 9.35 -7.55 -3.55
N ALA A 44 8.30 -6.75 -3.31
CA ALA A 44 8.17 -5.42 -3.90
C ALA A 44 9.31 -4.48 -3.49
N ILE A 45 9.73 -4.52 -2.21
CA ILE A 45 10.87 -3.75 -1.70
C ILE A 45 12.17 -4.17 -2.38
N ASN A 46 12.40 -5.47 -2.57
CA ASN A 46 13.58 -5.94 -3.28
C ASN A 46 13.57 -5.51 -4.75
N LEU A 47 12.40 -5.55 -5.42
CA LEU A 47 12.26 -5.02 -6.77
C LEU A 47 12.53 -3.51 -6.85
N LEU A 48 12.13 -2.74 -5.83
CA LEU A 48 12.47 -1.31 -5.75
C LEU A 48 13.97 -1.06 -5.68
N LYS A 49 14.75 -1.96 -5.07
CA LYS A 49 16.22 -1.82 -5.00
C LYS A 49 16.89 -2.17 -6.33
N GLU A 50 16.49 -3.29 -6.93
CA GLU A 50 17.18 -3.87 -8.07
C GLU A 50 16.73 -3.32 -9.43
N SER A 51 15.46 -2.91 -9.58
CA SER A 51 14.89 -2.54 -10.89
C SER A 51 14.56 -1.05 -11.00
N SER A 52 15.32 -0.35 -11.84
CA SER A 52 15.04 1.05 -12.17
C SER A 52 13.74 1.22 -12.96
N GLU A 53 13.36 0.24 -13.77
CA GLU A 53 12.09 0.22 -14.50
C GLU A 53 10.91 0.08 -13.55
N PHE A 54 11.02 -0.82 -12.56
CA PHE A 54 9.98 -0.98 -11.54
C PHE A 54 9.81 0.29 -10.73
N ARG A 55 10.91 0.97 -10.33
CA ARG A 55 10.84 2.27 -9.66
C ARG A 55 10.10 3.33 -10.50
N LYS A 56 10.35 3.38 -11.81
CA LYS A 56 9.65 4.32 -12.71
C LYS A 56 8.16 4.03 -12.75
N LYS A 57 7.76 2.77 -12.94
CA LYS A 57 6.35 2.37 -12.95
C LYS A 57 5.65 2.61 -11.62
N PHE A 58 6.33 2.31 -10.51
CA PHE A 58 5.84 2.59 -9.18
C PHE A 58 5.60 4.10 -8.98
N ALA A 59 6.56 4.94 -9.40
CA ALA A 59 6.41 6.40 -9.34
C ALA A 59 5.29 6.93 -10.26
N GLU A 60 5.15 6.39 -11.48
CA GLU A 60 4.09 6.76 -12.43
C GLU A 60 2.70 6.54 -11.83
N ILE A 61 2.47 5.41 -11.16
CA ILE A 61 1.18 5.10 -10.52
C ILE A 61 0.86 6.14 -9.43
N HIS A 62 1.84 6.47 -8.57
CA HIS A 62 1.64 7.46 -7.51
C HIS A 62 1.44 8.86 -8.10
N ALA A 63 2.20 9.23 -9.14
CA ALA A 63 2.05 10.51 -9.82
C ALA A 63 0.68 10.66 -10.48
N GLU A 64 0.12 9.58 -11.04
CA GLU A 64 -1.23 9.57 -11.57
C GLU A 64 -2.26 9.71 -10.45
N PHE A 65 -2.14 8.94 -9.37
CA PHE A 65 -3.01 9.04 -8.20
C PHE A 65 -3.10 10.47 -7.66
N LEU A 66 -1.98 11.19 -7.58
CA LEU A 66 -1.91 12.58 -7.11
C LEU A 66 -2.70 13.59 -7.98
N LYS A 67 -3.17 13.20 -9.16
CA LYS A 67 -4.02 14.05 -10.02
C LYS A 67 -5.51 13.96 -9.67
N HIS A 68 -5.90 13.01 -8.83
CA HIS A 68 -7.29 12.74 -8.49
C HIS A 68 -7.67 13.32 -7.12
N PRO A 69 -8.91 13.79 -6.90
CA PRO A 69 -9.31 14.43 -5.65
C PRO A 69 -9.15 13.52 -4.41
N GLU A 70 -9.21 12.21 -4.59
CA GLU A 70 -9.01 11.18 -3.56
C GLU A 70 -7.61 11.26 -2.93
N CYS A 71 -6.62 11.82 -3.63
CA CYS A 71 -5.27 11.96 -3.10
C CYS A 71 -5.13 13.02 -2.01
N LYS A 72 -6.13 13.91 -1.86
CA LYS A 72 -6.04 15.07 -0.96
C LYS A 72 -5.67 14.67 0.47
N GLN A 73 -6.30 13.63 1.01
CA GLN A 73 -5.99 13.14 2.35
C GLN A 73 -4.54 12.63 2.44
N VAL A 74 -4.07 11.89 1.43
CA VAL A 74 -2.70 11.35 1.40
C VAL A 74 -1.67 12.47 1.35
N ILE A 75 -1.92 13.53 0.59
CA ILE A 75 -1.07 14.73 0.55
C ILE A 75 -1.04 15.41 1.92
N ASP A 76 -2.19 15.64 2.53
CA ASP A 76 -2.30 16.30 3.83
C ASP A 76 -1.56 15.51 4.93
N GLU A 77 -1.75 14.19 4.98
CA GLU A 77 -1.02 13.31 5.91
C GLU A 77 0.49 13.30 5.64
N THR A 78 0.90 13.34 4.37
CA THR A 78 2.32 13.40 3.98
C THR A 78 2.96 14.70 4.48
N LEU A 79 2.31 15.84 4.25
CA LEU A 79 2.80 17.14 4.71
C LEU A 79 2.87 17.21 6.24
N ASN A 80 1.86 16.67 6.93
CA ASN A 80 1.85 16.58 8.39
C ASN A 80 3.01 15.72 8.90
N SER A 81 3.24 14.55 8.30
CA SER A 81 4.35 13.65 8.66
C SER A 81 5.71 14.31 8.44
N VAL A 82 5.90 15.00 7.31
CA VAL A 82 7.13 15.76 7.05
C VAL A 82 7.33 16.85 8.08
N SER A 83 6.27 17.57 8.47
CA SER A 83 6.38 18.62 9.51
C SER A 83 6.78 18.05 10.87
N LYS A 84 6.33 16.84 11.19
CA LYS A 84 6.58 16.18 12.47
C LYS A 84 7.96 15.53 12.55
N TYR A 85 8.40 14.88 11.48
CA TYR A 85 9.59 14.02 11.51
C TYR A 85 10.78 14.57 10.71
N ARG A 86 10.52 15.45 9.74
CA ARG A 86 11.53 16.08 8.87
C ARG A 86 11.25 17.57 8.66
N PRO A 87 11.12 18.37 9.75
CA PRO A 87 10.81 19.80 9.63
C PRO A 87 11.90 20.58 8.89
N ASP A 88 13.11 20.02 8.77
CA ASP A 88 14.21 20.55 7.96
C ASP A 88 13.84 20.70 6.47
N LEU A 89 12.91 19.90 5.96
CA LEU A 89 12.46 19.93 4.57
C LEU A 89 11.35 20.96 4.29
N ILE A 90 10.76 21.57 5.33
CA ILE A 90 9.68 22.57 5.20
C ILE A 90 10.22 24.01 5.15
N LYS A 91 11.49 24.22 5.50
CA LYS A 91 12.07 25.57 5.52
C LYS A 91 12.43 26.04 4.10
N LYS A 92 11.71 27.08 3.65
CA LYS A 92 12.24 28.06 2.68
C LYS A 92 13.24 28.97 3.35
#